data_AF-A0A7I7TG87-F1
#
_entry.id   AF-A0A7I7TG87-F1
#
_cell.length_a   1.000
_cell.length_b   1.000
_cell.length_c   1.000
_cell.angle_alpha   90.00
_cell.angle_beta   90.00
_cell.angle_gamma   90.00
#
_symmetry.space_group_name_H-M   'P 1'
#
loop_
_entity.id
_entity.type
_entity.pdbx_description
1 polymer ?
#
loop_
_entity_poly.entity_id
_entity_poly.type
_entity_poly.pdbx_seq_one_letter_code
_entity_poly.pdbx_strand_id
1 'polypeptide(L)'
;MPSESDGAPPGWYPAPQGGQRYWDGERWLALPEPDDATPFPAEATGSAEKPATNKKKLVIVIACVATLIVLAGAGVAALVWKNNHDTQMRNDASAAASSKAAADKAAADQAQADQVRRDTEAKRAQRAAAVKDLEASITTLAQKHINGGLFDGPVLSVSCDPVGGGSTDDLTARTTIFECFAATRDNGDGTLSGHKYHATMNWDTGEYTYGLGDR
;
A
#
# COMPACT_ATOMS: atom_id res chain seq x y z
N MET A 1 11.13 -0.24 16.68
CA MET A 1 12.10 -0.92 15.81
C MET A 1 12.73 0.13 14.92
N PRO A 2 14.01 0.51 15.12
CA PRO A 2 14.72 1.29 14.12
C PRO A 2 15.03 0.38 12.92
N SER A 3 14.70 0.83 11.72
CA SER A 3 15.04 0.13 10.48
C SER A 3 16.42 0.60 10.02
N GLU A 4 17.47 -0.07 10.49
CA GLU A 4 18.83 0.18 9.99
C GLU A 4 18.91 -0.30 8.53
N SER A 5 19.15 0.63 7.62
CA SER A 5 19.35 0.33 6.21
C SER A 5 20.81 -0.12 6.00
N ASP A 6 21.02 -1.44 6.00
CA ASP A 6 22.32 -2.11 5.75
C ASP A 6 22.84 -1.89 4.31
N GLY A 7 23.17 -0.63 3.98
CA GLY A 7 24.00 -0.29 2.84
C GLY A 7 25.47 -0.46 3.20
N ALA A 8 26.27 -1.00 2.28
CA ALA A 8 27.72 -0.95 2.41
C ALA A 8 28.16 0.52 2.55
N PRO A 9 29.03 0.88 3.52
CA PRO A 9 29.47 2.26 3.70
C PRO A 9 30.25 2.74 2.45
N PRO A 10 30.24 4.05 2.15
CA PRO A 10 30.97 4.57 1.00
C PRO A 10 32.48 4.27 1.11
N GLY A 11 33.07 3.72 0.05
CA GLY A 11 34.43 3.17 0.10
C GLY A 11 34.89 2.46 -1.17
N TRP A 12 36.15 2.04 -1.19
CA TRP A 12 36.74 1.24 -2.27
C TRP A 12 36.54 -0.25 -2.00
N TYR A 13 36.09 -0.98 -3.03
CA TYR A 13 35.83 -2.41 -2.97
C TYR A 13 36.40 -3.14 -4.20
N PRO A 14 36.81 -4.41 -4.08
CA PRO A 14 37.40 -5.17 -5.17
C PRO A 14 36.36 -5.52 -6.26
N ALA A 15 36.75 -5.37 -7.52
CA ALA A 15 35.92 -5.72 -8.68
C ALA A 15 36.16 -7.17 -9.16
N PRO A 16 35.14 -7.89 -9.64
CA PRO A 16 35.25 -9.30 -10.03
C PRO A 16 36.10 -9.57 -11.27
N GLN A 17 36.56 -8.54 -11.97
CA GLN A 17 37.45 -8.64 -13.15
C GLN A 17 38.90 -8.20 -12.85
N GLY A 18 39.23 -8.04 -11.57
CA GLY A 18 40.43 -7.33 -11.11
C GLY A 18 40.16 -5.84 -10.94
N GLY A 19 40.97 -5.20 -10.09
CA GLY A 19 40.87 -3.76 -9.79
C GLY A 19 39.96 -3.40 -8.62
N GLN A 20 39.84 -2.10 -8.36
CA GLN A 20 39.02 -1.50 -7.30
C GLN A 20 37.96 -0.55 -7.89
N ARG A 21 36.77 -0.51 -7.27
CA ARG A 21 35.71 0.46 -7.60
C ARG A 21 35.20 1.16 -6.35
N TYR A 22 34.83 2.43 -6.51
CA TYR A 22 34.26 3.22 -5.42
C TYR A 22 32.74 3.08 -5.37
N TRP A 23 32.22 2.81 -4.18
CA TRP A 23 30.80 2.84 -3.84
C TRP A 23 30.50 4.15 -3.11
N ASP A 24 29.48 4.89 -3.54
CA ASP A 24 29.10 6.19 -2.95
C ASP A 24 27.98 6.11 -1.89
N GLY A 25 27.44 4.91 -1.64
CA GLY A 25 26.28 4.67 -0.78
C GLY A 25 25.00 4.33 -1.57
N GLU A 26 24.89 4.77 -2.82
CA GLU A 26 23.74 4.54 -3.70
C GLU A 26 24.09 3.79 -4.99
N ARG A 27 25.31 3.95 -5.50
CA ARG A 27 25.79 3.37 -6.77
C ARG A 27 27.30 3.18 -6.83
N TRP A 28 27.70 2.33 -7.78
CA TRP A 28 29.10 2.12 -8.16
C TRP A 28 29.57 3.20 -9.13
N LEU A 29 30.51 4.04 -8.72
CA LEU A 29 31.13 5.03 -9.60
C LEU A 29 32.21 4.37 -10.50
N ALA A 30 32.50 5.04 -11.61
CA ALA A 30 33.56 4.69 -12.56
C ALA A 30 34.67 5.75 -12.48
N LEU A 31 35.23 5.90 -11.27
CA LEU A 31 36.42 6.71 -11.04
C LEU A 31 37.65 5.89 -11.48
N PRO A 32 38.70 6.51 -12.05
CA PRO A 32 39.98 5.83 -12.22
C PRO A 32 40.50 5.40 -10.85
N GLU A 33 41.21 4.28 -10.80
CA GLU A 33 41.78 3.76 -9.55
C GLU A 33 42.73 4.81 -8.96
N PRO A 34 42.71 5.02 -7.63
CA PRO A 34 43.75 5.77 -6.98
C PRO A 34 45.00 4.90 -7.05
N ASP A 35 45.97 5.30 -7.89
CA ASP A 35 47.28 4.65 -7.93
C ASP A 35 47.79 4.50 -6.50
N ASP A 36 48.03 3.25 -6.08
CA ASP A 36 48.62 2.93 -4.78
C ASP A 36 49.94 3.67 -4.66
N ALA A 37 49.92 4.73 -3.86
CA ALA A 37 51.00 5.63 -3.51
C ALA A 37 52.16 5.66 -4.53
N THR A 38 52.21 6.70 -5.37
CA THR A 38 53.54 7.26 -5.68
C THR A 38 54.19 7.60 -4.34
N PRO A 39 55.25 6.88 -3.91
CA PRO A 39 55.92 7.25 -2.69
C PRO A 39 56.55 8.62 -2.97
N PHE A 40 56.53 9.51 -1.99
CA PHE A 40 57.58 10.51 -1.93
C PHE A 40 58.92 9.73 -1.99
N PRO A 41 59.78 9.93 -3.00
CA PRO A 41 61.08 9.30 -3.00
C PRO A 41 61.89 9.95 -1.88
N ALA A 42 61.91 9.28 -0.73
CA ALA A 42 62.81 9.60 0.35
C ALA A 42 64.25 9.46 -0.15
N GLU A 43 64.98 10.55 -0.01
CA GLU A 43 66.43 10.73 -0.12
C GLU A 43 67.27 9.46 -0.31
N ALA A 44 67.56 9.12 -1.58
CA ALA A 44 68.66 8.23 -1.90
C ALA A 44 70.00 8.98 -1.75
N THR A 45 70.71 8.72 -0.67
CA THR A 45 72.10 9.18 -0.48
C THR A 45 73.03 8.52 -1.51
N GLY A 46 73.61 9.30 -2.44
CA GLY A 46 74.46 8.73 -3.50
C GLY A 46 75.19 9.73 -4.40
N SER A 47 76.18 10.43 -3.84
CA SER A 47 77.32 11.10 -4.51
C SER A 47 77.18 11.71 -5.92
N ALA A 48 77.18 13.05 -5.90
CA ALA A 48 78.09 13.91 -6.69
C ALA A 48 77.95 14.00 -8.22
N GLU A 49 77.30 15.07 -8.68
CA GLU A 49 77.86 15.89 -9.76
C GLU A 49 77.64 17.40 -9.54
N LYS A 50 78.56 18.22 -10.05
CA LYS A 50 78.64 19.69 -9.95
C LYS A 50 79.34 20.19 -11.24
N PRO A 51 79.20 21.46 -11.69
CA PRO A 51 78.36 22.55 -11.17
C PRO A 51 77.65 23.42 -12.26
N ALA A 52 76.95 24.47 -11.82
CA ALA A 52 76.77 25.79 -12.49
C ALA A 52 76.14 25.82 -13.91
N THR A 53 75.00 26.45 -14.20
CA THR A 53 74.43 27.75 -13.76
C THR A 53 72.87 27.66 -13.88
N ASN A 54 71.99 28.68 -13.94
CA ASN A 54 72.12 30.14 -13.92
C ASN A 54 70.87 30.79 -13.27
N LYS A 55 71.05 31.58 -12.20
CA LYS A 55 69.94 32.16 -11.43
C LYS A 55 69.59 33.56 -11.94
N LYS A 56 68.57 33.69 -12.82
CA LYS A 56 67.82 34.97 -13.03
C LYS A 56 66.54 34.92 -13.90
N LYS A 57 66.22 33.83 -14.62
CA LYS A 57 65.03 33.77 -15.51
C LYS A 57 63.84 32.93 -15.01
N LEU A 58 63.99 32.13 -13.94
CA LEU A 58 62.93 31.20 -13.49
C LEU A 58 61.77 31.88 -12.72
N VAL A 59 62.05 32.98 -11.99
CA VAL A 59 61.11 33.56 -11.02
C VAL A 59 59.90 34.24 -11.69
N ILE A 60 60.07 34.82 -12.87
CA ILE A 60 59.02 35.58 -13.57
C ILE A 60 57.94 34.65 -14.14
N VAL A 61 58.31 33.47 -14.64
CA VAL A 61 57.36 32.52 -15.23
C VAL A 61 56.42 31.94 -14.18
N ILE A 62 56.93 31.60 -12.99
CA ILE A 62 56.13 31.04 -11.89
C ILE A 62 55.13 32.09 -11.38
N ALA A 63 55.53 33.36 -11.27
CA ALA A 63 54.63 34.44 -10.86
C ALA A 63 53.44 34.61 -11.82
N CYS A 64 53.69 34.69 -13.14
CA CYS A 64 52.61 34.85 -14.13
C CYS A 64 51.63 33.67 -14.15
N VAL A 65 52.12 32.43 -14.01
CA VAL A 65 51.26 31.24 -13.97
C VAL A 65 50.39 31.21 -12.70
N ALA A 66 50.96 31.54 -11.54
CA ALA A 66 50.19 31.62 -10.29
C ALA A 66 49.09 32.70 -10.36
N THR A 67 49.38 33.88 -10.92
CA THR A 67 48.37 34.95 -11.05
C THR A 67 47.25 34.57 -12.03
N LEU A 68 47.56 33.88 -13.13
CA LEU A 68 46.55 33.38 -14.07
C LEU A 68 45.63 32.33 -13.45
N ILE A 69 46.16 31.42 -12.63
CA ILE A 69 45.36 30.40 -11.94
C ILE A 69 44.40 31.04 -10.92
N VAL A 70 44.85 32.04 -10.17
CA VAL A 70 44.00 32.76 -9.20
C VAL A 70 42.90 33.57 -9.89
N LEU A 71 43.20 34.24 -11.01
CA LEU A 71 42.21 35.00 -11.79
C LEU A 71 41.19 34.08 -12.50
N ALA A 72 41.60 32.89 -12.94
CA ALA A 72 40.69 31.90 -13.51
C ALA A 72 39.80 31.23 -12.45
N GLY A 73 40.35 30.93 -11.26
CA GLY A 73 39.64 30.20 -10.20
C GLY A 73 38.40 30.92 -9.65
N ALA A 74 38.40 32.25 -9.61
CA ALA A 74 37.29 33.05 -9.10
C ALA A 74 35.98 32.85 -9.91
N GLY A 75 36.08 32.67 -11.23
CA GLY A 75 34.90 32.41 -12.08
C GLY A 75 34.33 30.99 -11.92
N VAL A 76 35.19 30.01 -11.63
CA VAL A 76 34.78 28.60 -11.50
C VAL A 76 34.00 28.36 -10.20
N ALA A 77 34.44 28.98 -9.09
CA ALA A 77 33.76 28.82 -7.79
C ALA A 77 32.30 29.31 -7.80
N ALA A 78 32.01 30.44 -8.46
CA ALA A 78 30.65 30.97 -8.59
C ALA A 78 29.74 30.07 -9.45
N LEU A 79 30.28 29.46 -10.50
CA LEU A 79 29.58 28.50 -11.35
C LEU A 79 29.23 27.20 -10.60
N VAL A 80 30.16 26.67 -9.82
CA VAL A 80 29.94 25.46 -8.99
C VAL A 80 28.88 25.71 -7.92
N TRP A 81 28.94 26.85 -7.21
CA TRP A 81 27.97 27.18 -6.17
C TRP A 81 26.54 27.30 -6.72
N LYS A 82 26.36 28.00 -7.85
CA LYS A 82 25.07 28.12 -8.50
C LYS A 82 24.50 26.76 -8.95
N ASN A 83 25.32 25.95 -9.61
CA ASN A 83 24.87 24.65 -10.12
C ASN A 83 24.48 23.67 -8.98
N ASN A 84 25.15 23.75 -7.84
CA ASN A 84 24.78 22.98 -6.65
C ASN A 84 23.44 23.45 -6.05
N HIS A 85 23.22 24.76 -5.95
CA HIS A 85 21.96 25.33 -5.44
C HIS A 85 20.76 25.01 -6.36
N ASP A 86 20.92 25.17 -7.68
CA ASP A 86 19.90 24.82 -8.67
C ASP A 86 19.56 23.32 -8.64
N THR A 87 20.54 22.45 -8.33
CA THR A 87 20.34 21.01 -8.14
C THR A 87 19.59 20.70 -6.84
N GLN A 88 19.95 21.34 -5.73
CA GLN A 88 19.29 21.16 -4.45
C GLN A 88 17.81 21.56 -4.52
N MET A 89 17.50 22.73 -5.09
CA MET A 89 16.12 23.22 -5.25
C MET A 89 15.27 22.28 -6.13
N ARG A 90 15.87 21.65 -7.15
CA ARG A 90 15.19 20.63 -7.97
C ARG A 90 14.93 19.34 -7.19
N ASN A 91 15.89 18.90 -6.37
CA ASN A 91 15.74 17.72 -5.53
C ASN A 91 14.62 17.95 -4.50
N ASP A 92 14.65 19.07 -3.77
CA ASP A 92 13.62 19.44 -2.80
C ASP A 92 12.22 19.56 -3.44
N ALA A 93 12.12 20.20 -4.62
CA ALA A 93 10.86 20.28 -5.36
C ALA A 93 10.35 18.90 -5.81
N SER A 94 11.23 17.99 -6.23
CA SER A 94 10.86 16.62 -6.60
C SER A 94 10.47 15.75 -5.41
N ALA A 95 11.09 15.94 -4.24
CA ALA A 95 10.72 15.30 -2.98
C ALA A 95 9.38 15.83 -2.43
N ALA A 96 9.12 17.14 -2.57
CA ALA A 96 7.82 17.73 -2.25
C ALA A 96 6.71 17.23 -3.20
N ALA A 97 7.01 17.10 -4.49
CA ALA A 97 6.07 16.55 -5.47
C ALA A 97 5.78 15.06 -5.23
N SER A 98 6.80 14.24 -4.92
CA SER A 98 6.63 12.81 -4.66
C SER A 98 5.90 12.53 -3.35
N SER A 99 6.22 13.27 -2.27
CA SER A 99 5.49 13.17 -0.99
C SER A 99 4.04 13.63 -1.12
N LYS A 100 3.76 14.70 -1.87
CA LYS A 100 2.38 15.09 -2.22
C LYS A 100 1.66 14.00 -3.01
N ALA A 101 2.28 13.45 -4.06
CA ALA A 101 1.68 12.39 -4.86
C ALA A 101 1.41 11.11 -4.04
N ALA A 102 2.29 10.77 -3.10
CA ALA A 102 2.08 9.65 -2.17
C ALA A 102 0.94 9.92 -1.19
N ALA A 103 0.82 11.13 -0.65
CA ALA A 103 -0.28 11.53 0.22
C ALA A 103 -1.63 11.57 -0.52
N ASP A 104 -1.66 12.16 -1.72
CA ASP A 104 -2.85 12.21 -2.58
C ASP A 104 -3.30 10.78 -2.96
N LYS A 105 -2.36 9.86 -3.26
CA LYS A 105 -2.67 8.44 -3.47
C LYS A 105 -3.19 7.75 -2.21
N ALA A 106 -2.56 7.94 -1.05
CA ALA A 106 -3.01 7.33 0.19
C ALA A 106 -4.43 7.79 0.58
N ALA A 107 -4.75 9.07 0.37
CA ALA A 107 -6.09 9.61 0.55
C ALA A 107 -7.11 9.00 -0.42
N ALA A 108 -6.74 8.81 -1.69
CA ALA A 108 -7.58 8.16 -2.68
C ALA A 108 -7.84 6.67 -2.34
N ASP A 109 -6.81 5.94 -1.92
CA ASP A 109 -6.90 4.53 -1.52
C ASP A 109 -7.80 4.38 -0.26
N GLN A 110 -7.66 5.27 0.72
CA GLN A 110 -8.53 5.33 1.90
C GLN A 110 -9.99 5.64 1.52
N ALA A 111 -10.21 6.63 0.66
CA ALA A 111 -11.55 6.97 0.19
C ALA A 111 -12.22 5.79 -0.54
N GLN A 112 -11.48 5.06 -1.38
CA GLN A 112 -11.99 3.85 -2.04
C GLN A 112 -12.31 2.74 -1.02
N ALA A 113 -11.44 2.49 -0.05
CA ALA A 113 -11.69 1.51 1.01
C ALA A 113 -12.95 1.84 1.82
N ASP A 114 -13.16 3.12 2.15
CA ASP A 114 -14.36 3.57 2.86
C ASP A 114 -15.64 3.50 2.01
N GLN A 115 -15.58 3.75 0.71
CA GLN A 115 -16.74 3.52 -0.18
C GLN A 115 -17.07 2.02 -0.24
N VAL A 116 -16.08 1.14 -0.46
CA VAL A 116 -16.28 -0.32 -0.46
C VAL A 116 -16.90 -0.81 0.85
N ARG A 117 -16.45 -0.28 2.00
CA ARG A 117 -17.05 -0.59 3.30
C ARG A 117 -18.52 -0.16 3.38
N ARG A 118 -18.84 1.09 3.00
CA ARG A 118 -20.22 1.63 3.01
C ARG A 118 -21.14 0.84 2.08
N ASP A 119 -20.70 0.54 0.87
CA ASP A 119 -21.48 -0.25 -0.11
C ASP A 119 -21.72 -1.68 0.38
N THR A 120 -20.72 -2.29 1.03
CA THR A 120 -20.84 -3.63 1.64
C THR A 120 -21.84 -3.61 2.79
N GLU A 121 -21.79 -2.60 3.67
CA GLU A 121 -22.72 -2.45 4.79
C GLU A 121 -24.15 -2.16 4.31
N ALA A 122 -24.33 -1.27 3.33
CA ALA A 122 -25.61 -0.98 2.71
C ALA A 122 -26.25 -2.22 2.07
N LYS A 123 -25.46 -3.05 1.38
CA LYS A 123 -25.93 -4.34 0.82
C LYS A 123 -26.38 -5.31 1.91
N ARG A 124 -25.63 -5.45 3.02
CA ARG A 124 -26.06 -6.28 4.15
C ARG A 124 -27.36 -5.77 4.78
N ALA A 125 -27.48 -4.45 4.96
CA ALA A 125 -28.70 -3.83 5.48
C ALA A 125 -29.91 -4.06 4.56
N GLN A 126 -29.73 -3.94 3.24
CA GLN A 126 -30.76 -4.25 2.25
C GLN A 126 -31.20 -5.72 2.33
N ARG A 127 -30.25 -6.66 2.43
CA ARG A 127 -30.58 -8.09 2.56
C ARG A 127 -31.32 -8.39 3.85
N ALA A 128 -30.89 -7.82 4.97
CA ALA A 128 -31.57 -7.97 6.26
C ALA A 128 -32.99 -7.37 6.25
N ALA A 129 -33.22 -6.29 5.51
CA ALA A 129 -34.58 -5.75 5.30
C ALA A 129 -35.45 -6.71 4.48
N ALA A 130 -34.94 -7.24 3.37
CA ALA A 130 -35.67 -8.19 2.53
C ALA A 130 -36.03 -9.51 3.25
N VAL A 131 -35.22 -9.98 4.20
CA VAL A 131 -35.59 -11.12 5.08
C VAL A 131 -36.76 -10.77 5.99
N LYS A 132 -36.82 -9.55 6.55
CA LYS A 132 -37.97 -9.11 7.37
C LYS A 132 -39.26 -8.96 6.54
N ASP A 133 -39.15 -8.48 5.31
CA ASP A 133 -40.29 -8.40 4.39
C ASP A 133 -40.80 -9.80 3.99
N LEU A 134 -39.90 -10.77 3.86
CA LEU A 134 -40.21 -12.19 3.68
C LEU A 134 -40.90 -12.78 4.92
N GLU A 135 -40.38 -12.54 6.14
CA GLU A 135 -40.99 -12.97 7.40
C GLU A 135 -42.40 -12.40 7.58
N ALA A 136 -42.62 -11.13 7.23
CA ALA A 136 -43.95 -10.49 7.26
C ALA A 136 -44.92 -11.11 6.23
N SER A 137 -44.41 -11.45 5.05
CA SER A 137 -45.18 -12.15 4.00
C SER A 137 -45.57 -13.57 4.43
N ILE A 138 -44.66 -14.30 5.07
CA ILE A 138 -44.93 -15.63 5.65
C ILE A 138 -45.87 -15.54 6.85
N THR A 139 -45.74 -14.53 7.71
CA THR A 139 -46.69 -14.25 8.80
C THR A 139 -48.11 -14.09 8.25
N THR A 140 -48.26 -13.33 7.16
CA THR A 140 -49.54 -13.13 6.47
C THR A 140 -50.09 -14.43 5.87
N LEU A 141 -49.22 -15.28 5.30
CA LEU A 141 -49.61 -16.59 4.77
C LEU A 141 -50.03 -17.57 5.88
N ALA A 142 -49.26 -17.63 6.98
CA ALA A 142 -49.57 -18.44 8.15
C ALA A 142 -50.91 -18.04 8.77
N GLN A 143 -51.17 -16.74 8.91
CA GLN A 143 -52.47 -16.25 9.39
C GLN A 143 -53.62 -16.61 8.44
N LYS A 144 -53.41 -16.60 7.11
CA LYS A 144 -54.40 -17.11 6.14
C LYS A 144 -54.65 -18.61 6.32
N HIS A 145 -53.62 -19.41 6.57
CA HIS A 145 -53.76 -20.85 6.81
C HIS A 145 -54.53 -21.14 8.12
N ILE A 146 -54.25 -20.40 9.19
CA ILE A 146 -55.00 -20.47 10.46
C ILE A 146 -56.47 -20.08 10.24
N ASN A 147 -56.73 -18.94 9.58
CA ASN A 147 -58.09 -18.48 9.27
C ASN A 147 -58.85 -19.44 8.35
N GLY A 148 -58.14 -20.22 7.53
CA GLY A 148 -58.67 -21.28 6.68
C GLY A 148 -58.84 -22.63 7.38
N GLY A 149 -58.53 -22.74 8.68
CA GLY A 149 -58.64 -23.98 9.46
C GLY A 149 -57.58 -25.04 9.14
N LEU A 150 -56.47 -24.67 8.50
CA LEU A 150 -55.36 -25.60 8.21
C LEU A 150 -54.47 -25.85 9.43
N PHE A 151 -54.38 -24.86 10.34
CA PHE A 151 -53.53 -24.88 11.55
C PHE A 151 -54.27 -24.27 12.74
N ASP A 152 -53.94 -24.74 13.94
CA ASP A 152 -54.50 -24.24 15.21
C ASP A 152 -53.62 -23.17 15.86
N GLY A 153 -54.26 -22.20 16.52
CA GLY A 153 -53.60 -21.14 17.29
C GLY A 153 -53.25 -19.88 16.46
N PRO A 154 -52.94 -18.74 17.10
CA PRO A 154 -52.47 -17.54 16.42
C PRO A 154 -51.01 -17.68 15.98
N VAL A 155 -50.55 -16.87 15.01
CA VAL A 155 -49.11 -16.72 14.77
C VAL A 155 -48.50 -15.90 15.91
N LEU A 156 -47.51 -16.46 16.60
CA LEU A 156 -46.76 -15.80 17.68
C LEU A 156 -45.54 -15.06 17.13
N SER A 157 -44.79 -15.71 16.23
CA SER A 157 -43.62 -15.15 15.56
C SER A 157 -43.31 -15.93 14.28
N VAL A 158 -42.54 -15.32 13.38
CA VAL A 158 -41.89 -15.99 12.25
C VAL A 158 -40.40 -15.65 12.29
N SER A 159 -39.55 -16.65 12.08
CA SER A 159 -38.10 -16.49 11.92
C SER A 159 -37.67 -17.23 10.65
N CYS A 160 -36.83 -16.63 9.82
CA CYS A 160 -36.31 -17.22 8.58
C CYS A 160 -34.80 -17.46 8.64
N ASP A 161 -34.38 -18.73 8.67
CA ASP A 161 -32.98 -19.13 8.69
C ASP A 161 -32.52 -19.61 7.30
N PRO A 162 -31.34 -19.18 6.80
CA PRO A 162 -30.83 -19.63 5.51
C PRO A 162 -30.35 -21.09 5.60
N VAL A 163 -30.72 -21.89 4.61
CA VAL A 163 -30.42 -23.34 4.55
C VAL A 163 -29.61 -23.71 3.31
N GLY A 164 -29.13 -24.95 3.25
CA GLY A 164 -28.40 -25.48 2.09
C GLY A 164 -27.03 -24.83 1.84
N GLY A 165 -26.42 -24.23 2.86
CA GLY A 165 -25.17 -23.47 2.74
C GLY A 165 -25.35 -22.01 2.27
N GLY A 166 -26.58 -21.53 2.15
CA GLY A 166 -26.85 -20.11 1.92
C GLY A 166 -26.46 -19.24 3.11
N SER A 167 -26.14 -17.98 2.85
CA SER A 167 -25.88 -16.97 3.87
C SER A 167 -26.34 -15.59 3.38
N THR A 168 -26.96 -14.82 4.26
CA THR A 168 -27.28 -13.40 4.03
C THR A 168 -26.03 -12.54 3.90
N ASP A 169 -24.93 -12.91 4.58
CA ASP A 169 -23.65 -12.20 4.61
C ASP A 169 -22.76 -12.45 3.39
N ASP A 170 -22.95 -13.56 2.68
CA ASP A 170 -22.29 -13.81 1.40
C ASP A 170 -22.91 -12.95 0.29
N LEU A 171 -22.42 -11.73 0.16
CA LEU A 171 -22.86 -10.77 -0.86
C LEU A 171 -22.58 -11.21 -2.31
N THR A 172 -21.89 -12.35 -2.52
CA THR A 172 -21.68 -12.94 -3.85
C THR A 172 -22.74 -13.98 -4.24
N ALA A 173 -23.45 -14.55 -3.25
CA ALA A 173 -24.59 -15.42 -3.50
C ALA A 173 -25.71 -14.64 -4.23
N ARG A 174 -26.18 -15.18 -5.36
CA ARG A 174 -27.29 -14.61 -6.15
C ARG A 174 -28.65 -15.03 -5.64
N THR A 175 -28.73 -16.21 -5.04
CA THR A 175 -29.95 -16.76 -4.47
C THR A 175 -29.69 -17.31 -3.07
N THR A 176 -30.72 -17.35 -2.23
CA THR A 176 -30.65 -18.00 -0.91
C THR A 176 -31.98 -18.65 -0.62
N ILE A 177 -31.92 -19.92 -0.19
CA ILE A 177 -33.08 -20.68 0.25
C ILE A 177 -33.18 -20.49 1.76
N PHE A 178 -34.38 -20.21 2.24
CA PHE A 178 -34.69 -20.06 3.66
C PHE A 178 -35.65 -21.17 4.09
N GLU A 179 -35.43 -21.69 5.29
CA GLU A 179 -36.42 -22.42 6.06
C GLU A 179 -36.94 -21.47 7.14
N CYS A 180 -38.24 -21.22 7.11
CA CYS A 180 -38.87 -20.26 8.02
C CYS A 180 -39.83 -20.99 8.95
N PHE A 181 -39.71 -20.72 10.25
CA PHE A 181 -40.55 -21.31 11.28
C PHE A 181 -41.58 -20.29 11.77
N ALA A 182 -42.86 -20.59 11.56
CA ALA A 182 -43.98 -19.82 12.11
C ALA A 182 -44.48 -20.48 13.40
N ALA A 183 -44.12 -19.90 14.55
CA ALA A 183 -44.55 -20.37 15.86
C ALA A 183 -46.04 -20.10 16.07
N THR A 184 -46.79 -21.10 16.54
CA THR A 184 -48.22 -20.98 16.88
C THR A 184 -48.54 -21.33 18.34
N ARG A 185 -47.57 -21.91 19.06
CA ARG A 185 -47.71 -22.27 20.47
C ARG A 185 -46.38 -22.11 21.20
N ASP A 186 -46.43 -21.51 22.38
CA ASP A 186 -45.37 -21.58 23.38
C ASP A 186 -45.64 -22.80 24.28
N ASN A 187 -44.62 -23.64 24.48
CA ASN A 187 -44.71 -24.85 25.29
C ASN A 187 -44.43 -24.60 26.78
N GLY A 188 -43.96 -23.40 27.16
CA GLY A 188 -43.69 -23.00 28.54
C GLY A 188 -42.34 -23.48 29.11
N ASP A 189 -41.57 -24.24 28.33
CA ASP A 189 -40.20 -24.69 28.62
C ASP A 189 -39.13 -23.87 27.87
N GLY A 190 -39.55 -22.81 27.17
CA GLY A 190 -38.71 -22.01 26.27
C GLY A 190 -38.67 -22.53 24.82
N THR A 191 -39.35 -23.64 24.52
CA THR A 191 -39.53 -24.12 23.14
C THR A 191 -40.83 -23.63 22.52
N LEU A 192 -40.80 -23.40 21.21
CA LEU A 192 -41.95 -23.02 20.41
C LEU A 192 -42.35 -24.18 19.50
N SER A 193 -43.66 -24.41 19.37
CA SER A 193 -44.25 -25.32 18.39
C SER A 193 -44.95 -24.52 17.28
N GLY A 194 -44.91 -25.02 16.05
CA GLY A 194 -45.33 -24.24 14.88
C GLY A 194 -45.17 -25.00 13.56
N HIS A 195 -45.17 -24.26 12.46
CA HIS A 195 -45.17 -24.80 11.10
C HIS A 195 -44.00 -24.27 10.28
N LYS A 196 -43.42 -25.15 9.46
CA LYS A 196 -42.32 -24.82 8.55
C LYS A 196 -42.84 -24.26 7.23
N TYR A 197 -42.11 -23.29 6.70
CA TYR A 197 -42.30 -22.66 5.41
C TYR A 197 -40.97 -22.67 4.67
N HIS A 198 -41.00 -22.77 3.35
CA HIS A 198 -39.82 -22.59 2.52
C HIS A 198 -39.94 -21.32 1.71
N ALA A 199 -38.82 -20.65 1.52
CA ALA A 199 -38.72 -19.49 0.65
C ALA A 199 -37.42 -19.49 -0.14
N THR A 200 -37.44 -18.87 -1.31
CA THR A 200 -36.26 -18.63 -2.14
C THR A 200 -36.20 -17.15 -2.48
N MET A 201 -35.12 -16.50 -2.08
CA MET A 201 -34.81 -15.10 -2.40
C MET A 201 -33.86 -15.05 -3.59
N ASN A 202 -34.13 -14.15 -4.54
CA ASN A 202 -33.20 -13.76 -5.60
C ASN A 202 -32.64 -12.37 -5.28
N TRP A 203 -31.36 -12.31 -4.93
CA TRP A 203 -30.66 -11.08 -4.57
C TRP A 203 -30.33 -10.19 -5.77
N ASP A 204 -30.33 -10.73 -7.00
CA ASP A 204 -30.11 -9.95 -8.23
C ASP A 204 -31.37 -9.13 -8.60
N THR A 205 -32.58 -9.64 -8.33
CA THR A 205 -33.85 -8.93 -8.61
C THR A 205 -34.54 -8.34 -7.38
N GLY A 206 -34.22 -8.83 -6.18
CA GLY A 206 -34.94 -8.51 -4.93
C GLY A 206 -36.27 -9.25 -4.78
N GLU A 207 -36.61 -10.15 -5.69
CA GLU A 207 -37.85 -10.93 -5.66
C GLU A 207 -37.69 -12.20 -4.83
N TYR A 208 -38.78 -12.63 -4.18
CA TYR A 208 -38.81 -13.88 -3.42
C TYR A 208 -40.10 -14.66 -3.66
N THR A 209 -39.97 -15.98 -3.64
CA THR A 209 -41.09 -16.94 -3.62
C THR A 209 -41.14 -17.64 -2.28
N TYR A 210 -42.34 -17.93 -1.78
CA TYR A 210 -42.53 -18.55 -0.46
C TYR A 210 -43.79 -19.42 -0.46
N GLY A 211 -43.77 -20.47 0.37
CA GLY A 211 -44.84 -21.46 0.47
C GLY A 211 -44.73 -22.30 1.73
N LEU A 212 -45.76 -23.12 1.99
CA LEU A 212 -45.72 -24.09 3.07
C LEU A 212 -44.62 -25.13 2.81
N GLY A 213 -43.84 -25.47 3.84
CA GLY A 213 -42.80 -26.48 3.74
C GLY A 213 -43.34 -27.88 4.00
N ASP A 214 -42.65 -28.89 3.47
CA ASP A 214 -42.94 -30.29 3.80
C ASP A 214 -42.55 -30.59 5.26
N ARG A 215 -43.25 -31.54 5.89
CA ARG A 215 -43.10 -31.89 7.31
C ARG A 215 -41.94 -32.85 7.57
#